data_AF-A0A7S0XFM7-F1
#
_entry.id   AF-A0A7S0XFM7-F1
#
_cell.length_a   1.000
_cell.length_b   1.000
_cell.length_c   1.000
_cell.angle_alpha   90.00
_cell.angle_beta   90.00
_cell.angle_gamma   90.00
#
_symmetry.space_group_name_H-M   'P 1'
#
loop_
_entity.id
_entity.type
_entity.pdbx_description
1 polymer ?
#
loop_
_entity_poly.entity_id
_entity_poly.type
_entity_poly.pdbx_seq_one_letter_code
_entity_poly.pdbx_strand_id
1 'polypeptide(L)'
;KYSIPESDLSLVVTGGKPFYRVSYNNITILADNGNNVQHNPTIGKKRTRKGKAKVDNQEVNEIINEPVMPANIYEINECVICLESVSSQIIVPCGHLCLCSDCTKINIKQCPLCRVNITATIKRA
;
A
#
# COMPACT_ATOMS: atom_id res chain seq x y z
N LYS A 1 -14.16 -1.79 16.70
CA LYS A 1 -14.42 -2.19 15.29
C LYS A 1 -14.16 -0.95 14.43
N TYR A 2 -13.32 -1.03 13.40
CA TYR A 2 -12.97 0.13 12.57
C TYR A 2 -13.70 0.04 11.22
N SER A 3 -14.09 1.18 10.66
CA SER A 3 -14.56 1.30 9.28
C SER A 3 -13.81 2.47 8.67
N ILE A 4 -13.26 2.28 7.46
CA ILE A 4 -12.45 3.28 6.77
C ILE A 4 -13.18 3.59 5.46
N PRO A 5 -13.75 4.79 5.32
CA PRO A 5 -14.50 5.16 4.12
C PRO A 5 -13.57 5.23 2.89
N GLU A 6 -14.12 5.03 1.69
CA GLU A 6 -13.34 5.00 0.45
C GLU A 6 -12.58 6.31 0.19
N SER A 7 -13.12 7.45 0.67
CA SER A 7 -12.46 8.76 0.62
C SER A 7 -11.09 8.80 1.29
N ASP A 8 -10.84 7.88 2.22
CA ASP A 8 -9.63 7.86 3.02
C ASP A 8 -8.53 6.99 2.41
N LEU A 9 -8.83 6.23 1.35
CA LEU A 9 -7.85 5.46 0.61
C LEU A 9 -7.22 6.32 -0.48
N SER A 10 -5.93 6.58 -0.34
CA SER A 10 -5.12 7.23 -1.37
C SER A 10 -4.35 6.18 -2.17
N LEU A 11 -4.47 6.23 -3.50
CA LEU A 11 -3.61 5.46 -4.40
C LEU A 11 -2.22 6.11 -4.45
N VAL A 12 -1.19 5.34 -4.09
CA VAL A 12 0.20 5.78 -4.16
C VAL A 12 0.85 5.16 -5.39
N VAL A 13 1.19 6.02 -6.35
CA VAL A 13 1.93 5.64 -7.56
C VAL A 13 3.41 5.98 -7.34
N THR A 14 4.27 4.97 -7.46
CA THR A 14 5.74 5.13 -7.37
C THR A 14 6.38 4.46 -8.58
N GLY A 15 7.72 4.46 -8.70
CA GLY A 15 8.41 3.72 -9.77
C GLY A 15 8.31 2.18 -9.67
N GLY A 16 7.36 1.64 -8.89
CA GLY A 16 7.07 0.21 -8.72
C GLY A 16 5.55 -0.02 -8.62
N LYS A 17 5.12 -1.25 -8.23
CA LYS A 17 3.69 -1.60 -8.14
C LYS A 17 2.93 -0.55 -7.32
N PRO A 18 1.86 0.07 -7.87
CA PRO A 18 1.06 1.03 -7.12
C PRO A 18 0.33 0.33 -5.97
N PHE A 19 0.04 1.07 -4.90
CA PHE A 19 -0.60 0.51 -3.70
C PHE A 19 -1.51 1.51 -3.03
N TYR A 20 -2.50 1.01 -2.28
CA TYR A 20 -3.37 1.87 -1.47
C TYR A 20 -2.80 2.11 -0.08
N ARG A 21 -3.02 3.33 0.41
CA ARG A 21 -2.69 3.73 1.77
C ARG A 21 -3.79 4.59 2.36
N VAL A 22 -4.13 4.32 3.61
CA VAL A 22 -5.08 5.13 4.37
C VAL A 22 -4.44 6.48 4.72
N SER A 23 -5.18 7.57 4.49
CA SER A 23 -4.77 8.92 4.83
C SER A 23 -4.44 9.04 6.32
N TYR A 24 -3.41 9.83 6.64
CA TYR A 24 -2.77 9.88 7.96
C TYR A 24 -3.69 10.25 9.13
N ASN A 25 -4.90 10.77 8.86
CA ASN A 25 -5.80 11.28 9.89
C ASN A 25 -6.88 10.28 10.38
N ASN A 26 -7.07 9.12 9.75
CA ASN A 26 -8.31 8.33 9.92
C ASN A 26 -8.11 6.89 10.45
N ILE A 27 -7.10 6.66 11.30
CA ILE A 27 -7.02 5.44 12.10
C ILE A 27 -7.39 5.76 13.55
N THR A 28 -8.69 5.79 13.85
CA THR A 28 -9.19 5.99 15.21
C THR A 28 -9.14 4.68 15.95
N ILE A 29 -8.21 4.47 16.89
CA ILE A 29 -8.16 3.28 17.76
C ILE A 29 -9.24 3.43 18.85
N LEU A 30 -10.30 2.63 18.79
CA LEU A 30 -11.37 2.61 19.79
C LEU A 30 -10.87 1.76 20.94
N ALA A 31 -10.29 2.40 21.96
CA ALA A 31 -10.01 1.77 23.24
C ALA A 31 -11.29 1.78 24.09
N ASP A 32 -11.54 0.71 24.85
CA ASP A 32 -12.78 0.51 25.64
C ASP A 32 -12.98 1.54 26.77
N ASN A 33 -12.04 2.47 26.99
CA ASN A 33 -12.06 3.47 28.06
C ASN A 33 -12.26 4.93 27.56
N GLY A 34 -12.96 5.15 26.44
CA GLY A 34 -13.46 6.49 26.05
C GLY A 34 -12.42 7.53 25.61
N ASN A 35 -11.12 7.22 25.66
CA ASN A 35 -10.06 8.11 25.20
C ASN A 35 -9.64 7.76 23.76
N ASN A 36 -10.15 8.51 22.78
CA ASN A 36 -9.73 8.44 21.39
C ASN A 36 -8.31 9.03 21.24
N VAL A 37 -7.33 8.20 20.89
CA VAL A 37 -5.95 8.65 20.60
C VAL A 37 -5.73 8.60 19.10
N GLN A 38 -5.52 9.77 18.47
CA GLN A 38 -5.03 9.86 17.10
C GLN A 38 -3.57 9.41 17.06
N HIS A 39 -3.28 8.29 16.40
CA HIS A 39 -1.90 7.86 16.14
C HIS A 39 -1.45 8.38 14.78
N ASN A 40 -0.54 9.35 14.77
CA ASN A 40 0.19 9.74 13.56
C ASN A 40 1.25 8.67 13.24
N PRO A 41 1.21 7.99 12.08
CA PRO A 41 2.23 7.04 11.70
C PRO A 41 3.61 7.72 11.62
N THR A 42 4.59 7.24 12.39
CA THR A 42 5.98 7.67 12.26
C THR A 42 6.46 7.31 10.87
N ILE A 43 6.50 8.31 10.00
CA ILE A 43 7.11 8.25 8.67
C ILE A 43 8.54 7.77 8.87
N GLY A 44 8.83 6.53 8.46
CA GLY A 44 10.21 6.09 8.25
C GLY A 44 10.87 7.13 7.34
N LYS A 45 11.96 7.75 7.82
CA LYS A 45 12.72 8.79 7.13
C LYS A 45 12.78 8.48 5.62
N LYS A 46 12.31 9.41 4.79
CA LYS A 46 12.53 9.37 3.33
C LYS A 46 14.00 9.06 3.09
N ARG A 47 14.33 7.86 2.58
CA ARG A 47 15.65 7.62 2.01
C ARG A 47 15.70 8.48 0.74
N THR A 48 16.36 9.63 0.81
CA THR A 48 16.69 10.43 -0.38
C THR A 48 17.66 9.59 -1.22
N ARG A 49 17.16 8.90 -2.25
CA ARG A 49 18.03 8.38 -3.30
C ARG A 49 18.61 9.60 -4.03
N LYS A 50 19.86 9.97 -3.73
CA LYS A 50 20.69 10.82 -4.60
C LYS A 50 20.97 10.01 -5.88
N GLY A 51 20.02 9.99 -6.81
CA GLY A 51 20.16 9.41 -8.13
C GLY A 51 20.37 10.52 -9.14
N LYS A 52 21.59 10.65 -9.69
CA LYS A 52 21.88 11.46 -10.87
C LYS A 52 21.30 10.71 -12.07
N ALA A 53 20.06 11.01 -12.46
CA ALA A 53 19.52 10.50 -13.72
C ALA A 53 20.10 11.35 -14.86
N LYS A 54 21.05 10.78 -15.62
CA LYS A 54 21.39 11.27 -16.94
C LYS A 54 20.31 10.74 -17.89
N VAL A 55 19.55 11.64 -18.51
CA VAL A 55 18.63 11.31 -19.60
C VAL A 55 19.43 11.50 -20.88
N ASP A 56 19.68 10.40 -21.59
CA ASP A 56 20.25 10.44 -22.94
C ASP A 56 19.08 10.37 -23.93
N ASN A 57 19.02 11.35 -24.83
CA ASN A 57 18.03 11.43 -25.89
C ASN A 57 18.54 10.59 -27.06
N GLN A 58 17.86 9.48 -27.37
CA GLN A 58 18.06 8.84 -28.67
C GLN A 58 16.74 8.33 -29.26
N GLU A 59 16.65 8.54 -30.57
CA GLU A 59 15.48 8.63 -31.43
C GLU A 59 14.61 7.36 -31.49
N VAL A 60 13.29 7.57 -31.59
CA VAL A 60 12.27 6.52 -31.67
C VAL A 60 11.93 6.30 -33.14
N ASN A 61 12.37 5.19 -33.71
CA ASN A 61 11.99 4.76 -35.06
C ASN A 61 11.39 3.35 -35.03
N GLU A 62 10.24 3.21 -35.71
CA GLU A 62 9.60 1.99 -36.23
C GLU A 62 8.49 1.28 -35.42
N ILE A 63 7.28 1.67 -35.83
CA ILE A 63 5.95 1.04 -35.90
C ILE A 63 5.88 -0.48 -35.64
N ILE A 64 5.11 -0.86 -34.61
CA ILE A 64 4.42 -2.17 -34.53
C ILE A 64 2.94 -1.87 -34.24
N ASN A 65 2.07 -2.05 -35.24
CA ASN A 65 0.62 -1.94 -35.11
C ASN A 65 0.04 -3.25 -34.55
N GLU A 66 0.34 -3.55 -33.29
CA GLU A 66 -0.34 -4.58 -32.50
C GLU A 66 -0.93 -3.91 -31.26
N PRO A 67 -2.16 -4.24 -30.80
CA PRO A 67 -2.64 -3.76 -29.52
C PRO A 67 -1.77 -4.39 -28.43
N VAL A 68 -0.66 -3.72 -28.08
CA VAL A 68 0.15 -4.06 -26.92
C VAL A 68 -0.74 -3.82 -25.71
N MET A 69 -1.40 -4.88 -25.24
CA MET A 69 -2.06 -4.90 -23.94
C MET A 69 -1.07 -4.31 -22.94
N PRO A 70 -1.38 -3.21 -22.24
CA PRO A 70 -0.45 -2.68 -21.27
C PRO A 70 -0.20 -3.78 -20.25
N ALA A 71 1.07 -4.19 -20.12
CA ALA A 71 1.53 -5.26 -19.24
C ALA A 71 1.40 -4.90 -17.75
N ASN A 72 0.24 -4.39 -17.33
CA ASN A 72 -0.16 -4.35 -15.94
C ASN A 72 -0.72 -5.72 -15.57
N ILE A 73 0.18 -6.67 -15.33
CA ILE A 73 -0.11 -8.04 -14.88
C ILE A 73 -0.67 -8.05 -13.44
N TYR A 74 -0.74 -6.90 -12.77
CA TYR A 74 -1.09 -6.81 -11.36
C TYR A 74 -2.26 -5.86 -11.14
N GLU A 75 -3.33 -6.37 -10.54
CA GLU A 75 -4.36 -5.50 -10.00
C GLU A 75 -3.83 -4.81 -8.74
N ILE A 76 -4.10 -3.51 -8.66
CA ILE A 76 -3.67 -2.65 -7.53
C ILE A 76 -4.28 -3.15 -6.21
N ASN A 77 -5.41 -3.82 -6.29
CA ASN A 77 -6.17 -4.33 -5.16
C ASN A 77 -5.79 -5.76 -4.72
N GLU A 78 -4.87 -6.46 -5.39
CA GLU A 78 -4.49 -7.82 -5.01
C GLU A 78 -3.59 -7.87 -3.77
N CYS A 79 -3.71 -8.97 -3.03
CA CYS A 79 -2.79 -9.32 -1.95
C CYS A 79 -1.39 -9.51 -2.50
N VAL A 80 -0.41 -8.82 -1.91
CA VAL A 80 0.99 -8.87 -2.38
C VAL A 80 1.71 -10.17 -2.02
N ILE A 81 1.07 -11.06 -1.26
CA ILE A 81 1.64 -12.36 -0.87
C ILE A 81 1.15 -13.47 -1.80
N CYS A 82 -0.16 -13.68 -1.90
CA CYS A 82 -0.70 -14.74 -2.74
C CYS A 82 -0.91 -14.32 -4.20
N LEU A 83 -0.98 -13.02 -4.49
CA LEU A 83 -1.26 -12.47 -5.82
C LEU A 83 -2.57 -13.01 -6.45
N GLU A 84 -3.51 -13.42 -5.61
CA GLU A 84 -4.74 -14.09 -6.05
C GLU A 84 -5.97 -13.41 -5.44
N SER A 85 -5.98 -13.23 -4.11
CA SER A 85 -7.13 -12.66 -3.40
C SER A 85 -7.03 -11.15 -3.27
N VAL A 86 -8.18 -10.48 -3.18
CA VAL A 86 -8.25 -9.03 -2.92
C VAL A 86 -7.70 -8.68 -1.52
N SER A 87 -6.87 -7.63 -1.49
CA SER A 87 -6.39 -6.96 -0.29
C SER A 87 -7.56 -6.40 0.50
N SER A 88 -7.71 -6.88 1.73
CA SER A 88 -8.77 -6.49 2.67
C SER A 88 -8.24 -6.07 4.04
N GLN A 89 -6.92 -6.12 4.24
CA GLN A 89 -6.30 -5.88 5.55
C GLN A 89 -5.40 -4.65 5.52
N ILE A 90 -5.73 -3.70 6.39
CA ILE A 90 -5.00 -2.45 6.59
C ILE A 90 -4.02 -2.66 7.75
N ILE A 91 -2.76 -2.36 7.52
CA ILE A 91 -1.67 -2.63 8.46
C ILE A 91 -1.45 -1.41 9.37
N VAL A 92 -1.54 -1.60 10.69
CA VAL A 92 -1.28 -0.57 11.69
C VAL A 92 0.18 -0.66 12.17
N PRO A 93 0.91 0.47 12.29
CA PRO A 93 0.46 1.86 12.13
C PRO A 93 0.65 2.45 10.73
N CYS A 94 1.22 1.75 9.76
CA CYS A 94 1.65 2.38 8.50
C CYS A 94 0.50 2.76 7.53
N GLY A 95 -0.66 2.11 7.67
CA GLY A 95 -1.87 2.35 6.89
C GLY A 95 -1.89 1.68 5.51
N HIS A 96 -0.96 0.78 5.20
CA HIS A 96 -0.92 0.09 3.90
C HIS A 96 -2.01 -0.99 3.81
N LEU A 97 -2.77 -0.97 2.71
CA LEU A 97 -3.72 -2.02 2.33
C LEU A 97 -3.06 -2.92 1.28
N CYS A 98 -2.54 -4.08 1.70
CA CYS A 98 -1.77 -4.94 0.81
C CYS A 98 -1.90 -6.45 1.08
N LEU A 99 -2.71 -6.86 2.05
CA LEU A 99 -2.88 -8.26 2.43
C LEU A 99 -4.35 -8.68 2.35
N CYS A 100 -4.61 -9.92 1.93
CA CYS A 100 -5.91 -10.56 2.12
C CYS A 100 -6.04 -11.12 3.54
N SER A 101 -7.27 -11.50 3.91
CA SER A 101 -7.60 -12.01 5.25
C SER A 101 -6.91 -13.34 5.59
N ASP A 102 -6.58 -14.17 4.61
CA ASP A 102 -5.92 -15.45 4.83
C ASP A 102 -4.41 -15.30 5.00
N CYS A 103 -3.76 -14.48 4.16
CA CYS A 103 -2.33 -14.22 4.31
C CYS A 103 -2.01 -13.53 5.64
N THR A 104 -2.91 -12.75 6.23
CA THR A 104 -2.72 -12.20 7.59
C THR A 104 -2.66 -13.24 8.71
N LYS A 105 -3.15 -14.48 8.49
CA LYS A 105 -3.07 -15.55 9.49
C LYS A 105 -1.69 -16.20 9.53
N ILE A 106 -0.88 -16.00 8.49
CA ILE A 106 0.53 -16.40 8.46
C ILE A 106 1.29 -15.44 9.38
N ASN A 107 2.32 -15.93 10.09
CA ASN A 107 3.09 -15.16 11.08
C ASN A 107 3.93 -14.01 10.46
N ILE A 108 3.25 -12.96 9.99
CA ILE A 108 3.82 -11.77 9.36
C ILE A 108 4.02 -10.71 10.44
N LYS A 109 5.27 -10.31 10.67
CA LYS A 109 5.63 -9.33 11.71
C LYS A 109 5.82 -7.91 11.19
N GLN A 110 6.00 -7.75 9.88
CA GLN A 110 6.30 -6.47 9.25
C GLN A 110 5.47 -6.25 7.98
N CYS A 111 5.11 -5.00 7.71
CA CYS A 111 4.42 -4.61 6.48
C CYS A 111 5.25 -5.00 5.24
N PRO A 112 4.71 -5.77 4.28
CA PRO A 112 5.45 -6.12 3.06
C PRO A 112 5.92 -4.92 2.22
N LEU A 113 5.16 -3.82 2.27
CA LEU A 113 5.45 -2.63 1.46
C LEU A 113 6.50 -1.72 2.09
N CYS A 114 6.41 -1.45 3.39
CA CYS A 114 7.27 -0.44 4.04
C CYS A 114 8.12 -0.97 5.20
N ARG A 115 8.00 -2.26 5.54
CA ARG A 115 8.75 -2.96 6.59
C ARG A 115 8.54 -2.44 8.02
N VAL A 116 7.57 -1.55 8.24
CA VAL A 116 7.15 -1.13 9.59
C VAL A 116 6.55 -2.33 10.32
N ASN A 117 6.88 -2.50 11.60
CA ASN A 117 6.34 -3.58 12.43
C ASN A 117 4.82 -3.49 12.53
N ILE A 118 4.15 -4.63 12.39
CA ILE A 118 2.70 -4.74 12.48
C ILE A 118 2.31 -4.81 13.96
N THR A 119 1.51 -3.86 14.41
CA THR A 119 0.93 -3.89 15.77
C THR A 119 -0.50 -4.43 15.76
N ALA A 120 -1.25 -4.16 14.69
CA ALA A 120 -2.60 -4.66 14.48
C ALA A 120 -2.93 -4.67 12.98
N THR A 121 -4.01 -5.38 12.63
CA THR A 121 -4.62 -5.32 11.29
C THR A 121 -6.10 -4.97 11.40
N ILE A 122 -6.59 -4.25 10.40
CA ILE A 122 -7.97 -3.80 10.32
C ILE A 122 -8.57 -4.34 9.03
N LYS A 123 -9.66 -5.10 9.14
CA LYS A 123 -10.42 -5.56 7.98
C LYS A 123 -11.21 -4.40 7.38
N ARG A 124 -10.98 -4.12 6.10
CA ARG A 124 -11.80 -3.24 5.27
C ARG A 124 -13.17 -3.89 5.07
N ALA A 125 -14.22 -3.16 5.40
CA ALA A 125 -15.61 -3.56 5.17
C ALA A 125 -15.99 -3.39 3.70
#